data_AF-A0A822F457-F1
#
_entry.id   AF-A0A822F457-F1
#
_cell.length_a   1.000
_cell.length_b   1.000
_cell.length_c   1.000
_cell.angle_alpha   90.00
_cell.angle_beta   90.00
_cell.angle_gamma   90.00
#
_symmetry.space_group_name_H-M   'P 1'
#
loop_
_entity.id
_entity.type
_entity.pdbx_description
1 polymer ?
#
loop_
_entity_poly.entity_id
_entity_poly.type
_entity_poly.pdbx_seq_one_letter_code
_entity_poly.pdbx_strand_id
1 'polypeptide(L)'
;ALRLYSTSLLRVILRSNPVAFGSWGLSLLISQLHDSDQTVLIEAVSVLDEALEDRRLVSLFYKQWESVTSIKNKNSFLSKIFHLASARISSIPFHHVPHDDKHLLMLREELAYWDSTFNAEYVTLIETKLFSAYSGGPLLTDDYFERRKSTSSASKSKTKKPTTYISSHIYRQLCLHYDGFRLLRSESRLEKYAIELRQHRTNCVSLNEARVIKEALWALAHTASTEYGYSWFMEKDLLPDFLRFAEECQNLSVRGTAFYALSLIAQTPDGAISLKDYGWETYRVRSHSVSPSAAYTDTCQNAERRISKGATTPSPRKSISLQVTPPGPSTTNNLSDNKTKIGTNEPVPADVVPITRYNP
;
A
#
# COMPACT_ATOMS: atom_id res chain seq x y z
N ALA A 1 11.66 -28.47 10.30
CA ALA A 1 11.91 -27.69 11.53
C ALA A 1 13.20 -26.86 11.44
N LEU A 2 14.40 -27.47 11.46
CA LEU A 2 15.67 -26.71 11.40
C LEU A 2 15.80 -25.85 10.13
N ARG A 3 15.43 -26.36 8.94
CA ARG A 3 15.48 -25.58 7.69
C ARG A 3 14.58 -24.34 7.74
N LEU A 4 13.36 -24.47 8.27
CA LEU A 4 12.43 -23.37 8.45
C LEU A 4 12.97 -22.32 9.43
N TYR A 5 13.56 -22.77 10.54
CA TYR A 5 14.21 -21.89 11.51
C TYR A 5 15.39 -21.14 10.88
N SER A 6 16.24 -21.82 10.11
CA SER A 6 17.35 -21.19 9.39
C SER A 6 16.87 -20.13 8.39
N THR A 7 15.81 -20.40 7.63
CA THR A 7 15.22 -19.40 6.72
C THR A 7 14.64 -18.21 7.50
N SER A 8 13.96 -18.44 8.62
CA SER A 8 13.44 -17.37 9.48
C SER A 8 14.57 -16.52 10.07
N LEU A 9 15.69 -17.15 10.41
CA LEU A 9 16.90 -16.48 10.90
C LEU A 9 17.51 -15.57 9.83
N LEU A 10 17.44 -15.92 8.55
CA LEU A 10 17.87 -15.04 7.46
C LEU A 10 17.10 -13.72 7.45
N ARG A 11 15.81 -13.71 7.83
CA ARG A 11 15.05 -12.46 8.00
C ARG A 11 15.63 -11.57 9.10
N VAL A 12 15.98 -12.18 10.23
CA VAL A 12 16.58 -11.45 11.37
C VAL A 12 17.92 -10.86 10.95
N ILE A 13 18.73 -11.64 10.23
CA ILE A 13 20.02 -11.17 9.73
C ILE A 13 19.83 -10.06 8.69
N LEU A 14 18.89 -10.20 7.75
CA LEU A 14 18.56 -9.15 6.79
C LEU A 14 18.25 -7.82 7.50
N ARG A 15 17.40 -7.85 8.54
CA ARG A 15 17.04 -6.65 9.33
C ARG A 15 18.21 -6.04 10.12
N SER A 16 19.22 -6.84 10.44
CA SER A 16 20.46 -6.33 11.06
C SER A 16 21.36 -5.56 10.07
N ASN A 17 21.02 -5.60 8.77
CA ASN A 17 21.69 -4.91 7.67
C ASN A 17 23.22 -5.14 7.60
N PRO A 18 23.68 -6.39 7.44
CA PRO A 18 25.11 -6.66 7.32
C PRO A 18 25.62 -6.26 5.93
N VAL A 19 26.81 -5.65 5.89
CA VAL A 19 27.43 -5.06 4.68
C VAL A 19 27.51 -6.02 3.49
N ALA A 20 27.67 -7.32 3.74
CA ALA A 20 27.86 -8.34 2.70
C ALA A 20 26.63 -9.24 2.48
N PHE A 21 25.44 -8.90 2.98
CA PHE A 21 24.26 -9.79 2.86
C PHE A 21 23.97 -10.17 1.39
N GLY A 22 24.16 -9.24 0.46
CA GLY A 22 23.85 -9.47 -0.95
C GLY A 22 24.70 -10.54 -1.64
N SER A 23 25.92 -10.83 -1.16
CA SER A 23 26.79 -11.81 -1.83
C SER A 23 26.47 -13.26 -1.43
N TRP A 24 26.22 -13.50 -0.14
CA TRP A 24 25.96 -14.84 0.38
C TRP A 24 24.49 -15.05 0.74
N GLY A 25 23.80 -14.05 1.32
CA GLY A 25 22.44 -14.15 1.82
C GLY A 25 21.41 -14.31 0.70
N LEU A 26 21.53 -13.53 -0.38
CA LEU A 26 20.68 -13.71 -1.56
C LEU A 26 20.88 -15.08 -2.21
N SER A 27 22.14 -15.51 -2.37
CA SER A 27 22.48 -16.83 -2.92
C SER A 27 21.86 -17.97 -2.10
N LEU A 28 21.89 -17.86 -0.76
CA LEU A 28 21.23 -18.82 0.13
C LEU A 28 19.70 -18.78 0.01
N LEU A 29 19.09 -17.59 -0.06
CA LEU A 29 17.64 -17.47 -0.23
C LEU A 29 17.19 -18.10 -1.56
N ILE A 30 17.91 -17.87 -2.65
CA ILE A 30 17.62 -18.50 -3.96
C ILE A 30 17.77 -20.02 -3.86
N SER A 31 18.77 -20.53 -3.13
CA SER A 31 18.89 -21.97 -2.87
C SER A 31 17.69 -22.50 -2.09
N GLN A 32 17.19 -21.76 -1.09
CA GLN A 32 16.02 -22.16 -0.30
C GLN A 32 14.72 -22.16 -1.13
N LEU A 33 14.64 -21.41 -2.23
CA LEU A 33 13.51 -21.47 -3.18
C LEU A 33 13.43 -22.80 -3.95
N HIS A 34 14.45 -23.65 -3.85
CA HIS A 34 14.48 -24.98 -4.46
C HIS A 34 14.16 -26.11 -3.46
N ASP A 35 13.80 -25.80 -2.20
CA ASP A 35 13.47 -26.80 -1.18
C ASP A 35 12.17 -27.55 -1.53
N SER A 36 12.03 -28.78 -1.01
CA SER A 36 10.85 -29.61 -1.21
C SER A 36 9.71 -29.28 -0.25
N ASP A 37 10.00 -28.64 0.90
CA ASP A 37 8.99 -28.25 1.90
C ASP A 37 8.33 -26.91 1.55
N GLN A 38 7.02 -26.94 1.31
CA GLN A 38 6.22 -25.76 0.98
C GLN A 38 6.26 -24.68 2.07
N THR A 39 6.39 -25.06 3.34
CA THR A 39 6.44 -24.09 4.45
C THR A 39 7.75 -23.29 4.42
N VAL A 40 8.86 -23.96 4.10
CA VAL A 40 10.18 -23.34 3.94
C VAL A 40 10.19 -22.42 2.72
N LEU A 41 9.55 -22.85 1.62
CA LEU A 41 9.38 -22.02 0.42
C LEU A 41 8.62 -20.73 0.70
N ILE A 42 7.45 -20.82 1.36
CA ILE A 42 6.63 -19.65 1.70
C ILE A 42 7.43 -18.66 2.56
N GLU A 43 8.17 -19.15 3.54
CA GLU A 43 9.00 -18.29 4.39
C GLU A 43 10.16 -17.68 3.60
N ALA A 44 10.89 -18.46 2.80
CA ALA A 44 12.01 -17.98 1.98
C ALA A 44 11.57 -16.88 1.00
N VAL A 45 10.43 -17.09 0.37
CA VAL A 45 9.75 -16.11 -0.48
C VAL A 45 9.45 -14.82 0.29
N SER A 46 8.88 -14.93 1.49
CA SER A 46 8.52 -13.74 2.26
C SER A 46 9.76 -12.99 2.75
N VAL A 47 10.86 -13.69 3.07
CA VAL A 47 12.15 -13.04 3.36
C VAL A 47 12.73 -12.38 2.10
N LEU A 48 12.59 -13.01 0.94
CA LEU A 48 13.06 -12.44 -0.33
C LEU A 48 12.27 -11.18 -0.72
N ASP A 49 10.95 -11.16 -0.58
CA ASP A 49 10.13 -9.96 -0.84
C ASP A 49 10.57 -8.78 0.05
N GLU A 50 10.86 -9.04 1.33
CA GLU A 50 11.42 -8.05 2.25
C GLU A 50 12.84 -7.62 1.84
N ALA A 51 13.70 -8.56 1.41
CA ALA A 51 15.05 -8.24 0.94
C ALA A 51 15.04 -7.37 -0.33
N LEU A 52 14.09 -7.61 -1.24
CA LEU A 52 13.93 -6.85 -2.48
C LEU A 52 13.33 -5.46 -2.29
N GLU A 53 13.06 -5.03 -1.05
CA GLU A 53 12.77 -3.62 -0.75
C GLU A 53 14.03 -2.74 -0.86
N ASP A 54 15.23 -3.28 -0.61
CA ASP A 54 16.49 -2.56 -0.78
C ASP A 54 16.95 -2.59 -2.24
N ARG A 55 17.05 -1.40 -2.87
CA ARG A 55 17.53 -1.23 -4.25
C ARG A 55 18.90 -1.86 -4.50
N ARG A 56 19.79 -1.90 -3.50
CA ARG A 56 21.12 -2.51 -3.62
C ARG A 56 21.01 -4.01 -3.87
N LEU A 57 20.14 -4.69 -3.13
CA LEU A 57 19.91 -6.12 -3.23
C LEU A 57 19.20 -6.48 -4.54
N VAL A 58 18.30 -5.64 -5.04
CA VAL A 58 17.65 -5.82 -6.36
C VAL A 58 18.67 -5.90 -7.49
N SER A 59 19.71 -5.05 -7.49
CA SER A 59 20.76 -5.09 -8.52
C SER A 59 21.60 -6.38 -8.51
N LEU A 60 21.83 -6.94 -7.31
CA LEU A 60 22.57 -8.20 -7.14
C LEU A 60 21.71 -9.41 -7.51
N PHE A 61 20.44 -9.36 -7.13
CA PHE A 61 19.45 -10.37 -7.49
C PHE A 61 19.25 -10.47 -9.00
N TYR A 62 19.27 -9.35 -9.73
CA TYR A 62 19.18 -9.34 -11.19
C TYR A 62 20.27 -10.20 -11.86
N LYS A 63 21.50 -10.22 -11.32
CA LYS A 63 22.60 -11.06 -11.84
C LYS A 63 22.35 -12.55 -11.67
N GLN A 64 21.52 -12.94 -10.69
CA GLN A 64 21.17 -14.32 -10.37
C GLN A 64 19.77 -14.69 -10.88
N TRP A 65 19.13 -13.80 -11.67
CA TRP A 65 17.74 -13.93 -12.09
C TRP A 65 17.46 -15.17 -12.95
N GLU A 66 18.40 -15.56 -13.82
CA GLU A 66 18.23 -16.73 -14.70
C GLU A 66 18.00 -18.03 -13.90
N SER A 67 18.63 -18.15 -12.73
CA SER A 67 18.43 -19.28 -11.82
C SER A 67 17.01 -19.30 -11.24
N VAL A 68 16.36 -18.15 -11.11
CA VAL A 68 15.00 -18.01 -10.57
C VAL A 68 13.95 -18.25 -11.65
N THR A 69 14.25 -17.98 -12.93
CA THR A 69 13.32 -18.25 -14.05
C THR A 69 12.93 -19.73 -14.16
N SER A 70 13.84 -20.66 -13.82
CA SER A 70 13.55 -22.09 -13.77
C SER A 70 12.47 -22.47 -12.73
N ILE A 71 12.27 -21.63 -11.72
CA ILE A 71 11.33 -21.87 -10.62
C ILE A 71 9.90 -21.47 -11.00
N LYS A 72 9.73 -20.53 -11.96
CA LYS A 72 8.44 -19.99 -12.42
C LYS A 72 7.40 -21.08 -12.68
N ASN A 73 7.81 -22.16 -13.35
CA ASN A 73 6.90 -23.21 -13.83
C ASN A 73 6.64 -24.34 -12.83
N LYS A 74 7.26 -24.32 -11.64
CA LYS A 74 7.16 -25.45 -10.69
C LYS A 74 5.88 -25.43 -9.86
N ASN A 75 5.35 -24.25 -9.53
CA ASN A 75 4.18 -24.10 -8.66
C ASN A 75 3.45 -22.79 -8.96
N SER A 76 2.11 -22.82 -9.00
CA SER A 76 1.28 -21.62 -9.15
C SER A 76 1.60 -20.55 -8.11
N PHE A 77 1.85 -20.93 -6.85
CA PHE A 77 2.25 -19.99 -5.80
C PHE A 77 3.61 -19.34 -6.11
N LEU A 78 4.60 -20.13 -6.52
CA LEU A 78 5.93 -19.62 -6.88
C LEU A 78 5.88 -18.74 -8.14
N SER A 79 4.96 -19.01 -9.07
CA SER A 79 4.70 -18.15 -10.22
C SER A 79 4.28 -16.75 -9.78
N LYS A 80 3.35 -16.63 -8.80
CA LYS A 80 2.92 -15.31 -8.32
C LYS A 80 4.05 -14.53 -7.70
N ILE A 81 4.89 -15.20 -6.93
CA ILE A 81 6.08 -14.58 -6.32
C ILE A 81 7.10 -14.18 -7.37
N PHE A 82 7.30 -15.01 -8.38
CA PHE A 82 8.16 -14.70 -9.51
C PHE A 82 7.72 -13.39 -10.17
N HIS A 83 6.42 -13.20 -10.42
CA HIS A 83 5.89 -11.96 -11.00
C HIS A 83 6.02 -10.76 -10.06
N LEU A 84 5.84 -10.93 -8.75
CA LEU A 84 6.07 -9.85 -7.77
C LEU A 84 7.55 -9.44 -7.70
N ALA A 85 8.46 -10.42 -7.78
CA ALA A 85 9.90 -10.19 -7.81
C ALA A 85 10.35 -9.59 -9.15
N SER A 86 9.77 -10.03 -10.28
CA SER A 86 10.03 -9.43 -11.60
C SER A 86 9.61 -7.96 -11.63
N ALA A 87 8.47 -7.64 -11.01
CA ALA A 87 8.06 -6.25 -10.82
C ALA A 87 9.09 -5.43 -10.02
N ARG A 88 9.70 -5.99 -8.97
CA ARG A 88 10.78 -5.29 -8.22
C ARG A 88 12.01 -5.06 -9.07
N ILE A 89 12.38 -6.01 -9.94
CA ILE A 89 13.48 -5.85 -10.88
C ILE A 89 13.20 -4.71 -11.88
N SER A 90 11.94 -4.52 -12.28
CA SER A 90 11.54 -3.40 -13.17
C SER A 90 11.81 -2.01 -12.59
N SER A 91 12.13 -1.91 -11.29
CA SER A 91 12.55 -0.66 -10.65
C SER A 91 13.96 -0.21 -11.04
N ILE A 92 14.79 -1.10 -11.61
CA ILE A 92 16.12 -0.75 -12.09
C ILE A 92 15.99 0.13 -13.35
N PRO A 93 16.58 1.34 -13.37
CA PRO A 93 16.60 2.16 -14.58
C PRO A 93 17.38 1.46 -15.71
N PHE A 94 16.89 1.57 -16.94
CA PHE A 94 17.43 0.80 -18.08
C PHE A 94 18.93 1.05 -18.30
N HIS A 95 19.37 2.31 -18.18
CA HIS A 95 20.80 2.68 -18.30
C HIS A 95 21.76 2.01 -17.30
N HIS A 96 21.27 1.38 -16.22
CA HIS A 96 22.09 0.63 -15.28
C HIS A 96 22.24 -0.85 -15.63
N VAL A 97 21.52 -1.35 -16.64
CA VAL A 97 21.54 -2.75 -17.06
C VAL A 97 22.38 -2.88 -18.34
N PRO A 98 23.49 -3.64 -18.33
CA PRO A 98 24.25 -3.88 -19.55
C PRO A 98 23.45 -4.77 -20.51
N HIS A 99 23.24 -4.32 -21.75
CA HIS A 99 22.40 -4.92 -22.80
C HIS A 99 20.89 -4.69 -22.59
N ASP A 100 20.45 -3.46 -22.87
CA ASP A 100 19.06 -3.01 -22.79
C ASP A 100 18.07 -3.97 -23.49
N ASP A 101 18.44 -4.56 -24.63
CA ASP A 101 17.50 -5.34 -25.46
C ASP A 101 16.96 -6.59 -24.76
N LYS A 102 17.81 -7.35 -24.05
CA LYS A 102 17.37 -8.56 -23.33
C LYS A 102 16.50 -8.20 -22.12
N HIS A 103 16.86 -7.12 -21.43
CA HIS A 103 16.07 -6.62 -20.29
C HIS A 103 14.71 -6.11 -20.74
N LEU A 104 14.66 -5.33 -21.83
CA LEU A 104 13.42 -4.81 -22.41
C LEU A 104 12.50 -5.94 -22.92
N LEU A 105 13.05 -6.98 -23.54
CA LEU A 105 12.25 -8.14 -23.96
C LEU A 105 11.60 -8.83 -22.76
N MET A 106 12.38 -9.10 -21.70
CA MET A 106 11.87 -9.68 -20.46
C MET A 106 10.76 -8.80 -19.84
N LEU A 107 10.94 -7.48 -19.82
CA LEU A 107 9.92 -6.56 -19.30
C LEU A 107 8.64 -6.59 -20.13
N ARG A 108 8.72 -6.65 -21.47
CA ARG A 108 7.56 -6.70 -22.35
C ARG A 108 6.78 -8.00 -22.19
N GLU A 109 7.48 -9.13 -22.07
CA GLU A 109 6.85 -10.44 -21.81
C GLU A 109 6.12 -10.43 -20.47
N GLU A 110 6.76 -9.91 -19.42
CA GLU A 110 6.13 -9.80 -18.11
C GLU A 110 4.95 -8.83 -18.14
N LEU A 111 5.06 -7.65 -18.77
CA LEU A 111 3.94 -6.73 -18.96
C LEU A 111 2.76 -7.37 -19.70
N ALA A 112 3.01 -8.14 -20.76
CA ALA A 112 1.95 -8.87 -21.47
C ALA A 112 1.24 -9.91 -20.57
N TYR A 113 1.99 -10.58 -19.70
CA TYR A 113 1.40 -11.49 -18.71
C TYR A 113 0.62 -10.75 -17.63
N TRP A 114 1.11 -9.60 -17.17
CA TRP A 114 0.42 -8.76 -16.20
C TRP A 114 -0.93 -8.27 -16.72
N ASP A 115 -0.97 -7.75 -17.95
CA ASP A 115 -2.19 -7.24 -18.59
C ASP A 115 -3.25 -8.33 -18.85
N SER A 116 -2.82 -9.55 -19.14
CA SER A 116 -3.73 -10.65 -19.51
C SER A 116 -4.24 -11.45 -18.32
N THR A 117 -3.40 -11.66 -17.31
CA THR A 117 -3.69 -12.61 -16.21
C THR A 117 -3.35 -12.03 -14.85
N PHE A 118 -2.14 -11.49 -14.67
CA PHE A 118 -1.63 -11.24 -13.32
C PHE A 118 -2.29 -10.07 -12.61
N ASN A 119 -2.72 -9.01 -13.29
CA ASN A 119 -3.43 -7.90 -12.64
C ASN A 119 -4.70 -8.41 -11.92
N ALA A 120 -5.43 -9.31 -12.57
CA ALA A 120 -6.62 -9.92 -12.00
C ALA A 120 -6.29 -10.88 -10.84
N GLU A 121 -5.14 -11.55 -10.88
CA GLU A 121 -4.63 -12.35 -9.75
C GLU A 121 -4.10 -11.48 -8.60
N TYR A 122 -3.53 -10.31 -8.92
CA TYR A 122 -3.00 -9.34 -7.97
C TYR A 122 -4.11 -8.82 -7.07
N VAL A 123 -5.29 -8.50 -7.64
CA VAL A 123 -6.48 -8.14 -6.85
C VAL A 123 -6.82 -9.23 -5.84
N THR A 124 -6.92 -10.48 -6.29
CA THR A 124 -7.19 -11.65 -5.42
C THR A 124 -6.14 -11.78 -4.32
N LEU A 125 -4.86 -11.56 -4.65
CA LEU A 125 -3.74 -11.64 -3.72
C LEU A 125 -3.84 -10.57 -2.62
N ILE A 126 -4.12 -9.32 -2.99
CA ILE A 126 -4.28 -8.22 -2.03
C ILE A 126 -5.53 -8.42 -1.17
N GLU A 127 -6.65 -8.82 -1.75
CA GLU A 127 -7.88 -9.12 -1.00
C GLU A 127 -7.67 -10.26 0.00
N THR A 128 -6.95 -11.31 -0.38
CA THR A 128 -6.60 -12.42 0.53
C THR A 128 -5.71 -11.95 1.67
N LYS A 129 -4.72 -11.09 1.40
CA LYS A 129 -3.84 -10.48 2.42
C LYS A 129 -4.63 -9.60 3.39
N LEU A 130 -5.50 -8.72 2.87
CA LEU A 130 -6.36 -7.85 3.68
C LEU A 130 -7.32 -8.67 4.53
N PHE A 131 -8.00 -9.65 3.93
CA PHE A 131 -8.90 -10.54 4.65
C PHE A 131 -8.19 -11.26 5.80
N SER A 132 -7.02 -11.84 5.56
CA SER A 132 -6.24 -12.53 6.59
C SER A 132 -5.88 -11.60 7.75
N ALA A 133 -5.60 -10.33 7.45
CA ALA A 133 -5.28 -9.31 8.43
C ALA A 133 -6.47 -8.93 9.32
N TYR A 134 -7.65 -8.77 8.72
CA TYR A 134 -8.88 -8.40 9.43
C TYR A 134 -9.51 -9.59 10.17
N SER A 135 -9.45 -10.78 9.59
CA SER A 135 -10.06 -12.00 10.15
C SER A 135 -9.17 -12.72 11.17
N GLY A 136 -7.89 -12.37 11.26
CA GLY A 136 -6.96 -12.91 12.26
C GLY A 136 -6.48 -14.33 11.98
N GLY A 137 -6.54 -14.82 10.73
CA GLY A 137 -6.08 -16.14 10.33
C GLY A 137 -6.40 -16.51 8.87
N PRO A 138 -5.79 -17.59 8.33
CA PRO A 138 -6.01 -18.04 6.96
C PRO A 138 -7.44 -18.53 6.71
N LEU A 139 -7.90 -18.36 5.46
CA LEU A 139 -9.14 -18.92 4.93
C LEU A 139 -9.11 -20.45 5.01
N LEU A 140 -10.24 -21.07 5.35
CA LEU A 140 -10.48 -22.51 5.55
C LEU A 140 -10.03 -23.11 6.89
N THR A 141 -10.73 -22.72 7.95
CA THR A 141 -11.20 -23.73 8.91
C THR A 141 -12.72 -23.56 9.02
N ASP A 142 -13.48 -24.66 9.13
CA ASP A 142 -14.95 -24.68 9.28
C ASP A 142 -15.45 -23.77 10.45
N ASP A 143 -14.53 -23.33 11.30
CA ASP A 143 -14.65 -22.33 12.36
C ASP A 143 -15.12 -20.92 11.93
N TYR A 144 -15.35 -20.64 10.65
CA TYR A 144 -15.79 -19.30 10.20
C TYR A 144 -17.08 -18.82 10.91
N PHE A 145 -17.96 -19.76 11.28
CA PHE A 145 -19.16 -19.45 12.08
C PHE A 145 -18.96 -19.56 13.60
N GLU A 146 -18.01 -20.37 14.08
CA GLU A 146 -17.78 -20.54 15.52
C GLU A 146 -17.01 -19.36 16.14
N ARG A 147 -16.13 -18.71 15.38
CA ARG A 147 -15.31 -17.58 15.89
C ARG A 147 -16.12 -16.34 16.25
N ARG A 148 -17.30 -16.12 15.64
CA ARG A 148 -18.19 -15.02 16.06
C ARG A 148 -18.92 -15.32 17.38
N LYS A 149 -19.12 -16.59 17.73
CA LYS A 149 -19.85 -16.99 18.95
C LYS A 149 -19.00 -16.94 20.23
N SER A 150 -17.67 -16.88 20.16
CA SER A 150 -16.83 -16.92 21.38
C SER A 150 -16.39 -15.57 21.94
N THR A 151 -16.83 -14.44 21.38
CA THR A 151 -16.42 -13.10 21.89
C THR A 151 -17.21 -12.61 23.10
N SER A 152 -18.15 -13.39 23.65
CA SER A 152 -18.87 -13.05 24.88
C SER A 152 -18.18 -13.52 26.17
N SER A 153 -17.08 -14.27 26.12
CA SER A 153 -16.36 -14.64 27.34
C SER A 153 -14.84 -14.73 27.17
N ALA A 154 -14.16 -13.92 27.98
CA ALA A 154 -12.82 -14.15 28.53
C ALA A 154 -11.58 -13.98 27.62
N SER A 155 -10.69 -13.09 28.09
CA SER A 155 -9.33 -12.82 27.63
C SER A 155 -9.18 -11.95 26.38
N LYS A 156 -9.28 -10.62 26.59
CA LYS A 156 -8.65 -9.61 25.73
C LYS A 156 -7.12 -9.69 25.88
N SER A 157 -6.50 -10.79 25.43
CA SER A 157 -5.11 -10.69 24.99
C SER A 157 -5.13 -9.72 23.81
N LYS A 158 -4.50 -8.54 23.97
CA LYS A 158 -4.29 -7.59 22.89
C LYS A 158 -3.36 -8.27 21.87
N THR A 159 -3.91 -9.15 21.04
CA THR A 159 -3.18 -9.67 19.88
C THR A 159 -2.77 -8.45 19.06
N LYS A 160 -1.46 -8.29 18.85
CA LYS A 160 -0.94 -7.20 18.02
C LYS A 160 -1.65 -7.31 16.67
N LYS A 161 -2.35 -6.25 16.26
CA LYS A 161 -2.98 -6.20 14.94
C LYS A 161 -1.89 -6.49 13.90
N PRO A 162 -2.06 -7.50 13.04
CA PRO A 162 -1.06 -7.81 12.04
C PRO A 162 -0.90 -6.60 11.10
N THR A 163 0.35 -6.20 10.86
CA THR A 163 0.67 -5.16 9.87
C THR A 163 0.69 -5.81 8.49
N THR A 164 -0.20 -5.37 7.60
CA THR A 164 -0.25 -5.84 6.21
C THR A 164 0.33 -4.79 5.29
N TYR A 165 1.36 -5.19 4.54
CA TYR A 165 1.99 -4.35 3.53
C TYR A 165 1.41 -4.65 2.15
N ILE A 166 1.34 -3.62 1.31
CA ILE A 166 0.95 -3.77 -0.09
C ILE A 166 2.08 -4.37 -0.92
N SER A 167 1.76 -5.33 -1.77
CA SER A 167 2.73 -5.99 -2.65
C SER A 167 3.21 -5.06 -3.77
N SER A 168 4.40 -5.29 -4.32
CA SER A 168 4.86 -4.57 -5.52
C SER A 168 3.95 -4.79 -6.72
N HIS A 169 3.77 -3.73 -7.50
CA HIS A 169 3.06 -3.75 -8.78
C HIS A 169 3.99 -3.29 -9.91
N ILE A 170 4.00 -3.99 -11.05
CA ILE A 170 4.95 -3.70 -12.14
C ILE A 170 4.83 -2.26 -12.66
N TYR A 171 3.61 -1.77 -12.87
CA TYR A 171 3.37 -0.39 -13.33
C TYR A 171 3.98 0.65 -12.40
N ARG A 172 3.80 0.50 -11.08
CA ARG A 172 4.44 1.39 -10.10
C ARG A 172 5.96 1.38 -10.25
N GLN A 173 6.55 0.20 -10.34
CA GLN A 173 8.00 0.03 -10.35
C GLN A 173 8.63 0.63 -11.62
N LEU A 174 7.98 0.48 -12.77
CA LEU A 174 8.39 1.14 -14.02
C LEU A 174 8.21 2.66 -13.97
N CYS A 175 7.19 3.17 -13.28
CA CYS A 175 6.98 4.61 -13.12
C CYS A 175 7.94 5.26 -12.09
N LEU A 176 8.81 4.50 -11.42
CA LEU A 176 9.86 5.07 -10.56
C LEU A 176 10.98 5.75 -11.36
N HIS A 177 11.08 5.48 -12.66
CA HIS A 177 12.05 6.09 -13.56
C HIS A 177 11.39 6.49 -14.88
N TYR A 178 11.99 7.48 -15.55
CA TYR A 178 11.39 8.09 -16.74
C TYR A 178 11.32 7.13 -17.95
N ASP A 179 12.34 6.27 -18.11
CA ASP A 179 12.41 5.34 -19.24
C ASP A 179 11.29 4.29 -19.18
N GLY A 180 11.02 3.74 -18.00
CA GLY A 180 9.92 2.80 -17.77
C GLY A 180 8.55 3.45 -17.93
N PHE A 181 8.39 4.68 -17.44
CA PHE A 181 7.17 5.46 -17.68
C PHE A 181 6.93 5.72 -19.18
N ARG A 182 7.97 6.06 -19.93
CA ARG A 182 7.89 6.23 -21.39
C ARG A 182 7.48 4.94 -22.10
N LEU A 183 8.02 3.79 -21.67
CA LEU A 183 7.63 2.49 -22.21
C LEU A 183 6.13 2.23 -22.03
N LEU A 184 5.60 2.42 -20.81
CA LEU A 184 4.17 2.24 -20.52
C LEU A 184 3.28 3.17 -21.36
N ARG A 185 3.67 4.45 -21.49
CA ARG A 185 2.96 5.42 -22.32
C ARG A 185 2.97 5.05 -23.80
N SER A 186 4.10 4.54 -24.31
CA SER A 186 4.22 4.16 -25.72
C SER A 186 3.36 2.96 -26.10
N GLU A 187 3.16 2.02 -25.18
CA GLU A 187 2.35 0.81 -25.42
C GLU A 187 0.86 1.02 -25.12
N SER A 188 0.45 2.24 -24.71
CA SER A 188 -0.94 2.63 -24.40
C SER A 188 -1.69 1.68 -23.44
N ARG A 189 -0.96 0.98 -22.56
CA ARG A 189 -1.53 -0.03 -21.67
C ARG A 189 -2.38 0.60 -20.56
N LEU A 190 -1.92 1.74 -20.05
CA LEU A 190 -2.61 2.47 -18.98
C LEU A 190 -3.91 3.12 -19.51
N GLU A 191 -3.92 3.54 -20.78
CA GLU A 191 -5.07 4.12 -21.46
C GLU A 191 -6.24 3.12 -21.54
N LYS A 192 -5.95 1.83 -21.76
CA LYS A 192 -6.97 0.78 -21.69
C LYS A 192 -7.71 0.81 -20.35
N TYR A 193 -6.98 0.78 -19.23
CA TYR A 193 -7.58 0.80 -17.89
C TYR A 193 -8.33 2.09 -17.58
N ALA A 194 -7.83 3.24 -18.07
CA ALA A 194 -8.51 4.52 -17.95
C ALA A 194 -9.86 4.53 -18.69
N ILE A 195 -9.90 3.99 -19.90
CA ILE A 195 -11.13 3.86 -20.70
C ILE A 195 -12.12 2.91 -20.02
N GLU A 196 -11.64 1.75 -19.57
CA GLU A 196 -12.45 0.77 -18.84
C GLU A 196 -13.12 1.40 -17.62
N LEU A 197 -12.37 2.14 -16.79
CA LEU A 197 -12.90 2.77 -15.59
C LEU A 197 -14.00 3.80 -15.90
N ARG A 198 -13.83 4.57 -16.98
CA ARG A 198 -14.80 5.59 -17.41
C ARG A 198 -16.10 5.01 -17.93
N GLN A 199 -16.00 3.96 -18.74
CA GLN A 199 -17.14 3.32 -19.39
C GLN A 199 -18.01 2.53 -18.41
N HIS A 200 -17.41 2.01 -17.34
CA HIS A 200 -18.13 1.26 -16.32
C HIS A 200 -18.99 2.17 -15.44
N ARG A 201 -20.21 1.70 -15.14
CA ARG A 201 -21.14 2.34 -14.22
C ARG A 201 -20.86 1.93 -12.78
N THR A 202 -21.32 2.74 -11.83
CA THR A 202 -21.18 2.52 -10.39
C THR A 202 -22.08 1.42 -9.83
N ASN A 203 -23.06 0.93 -10.59
CA ASN A 203 -23.99 -0.13 -10.21
C ASN A 203 -23.48 -1.53 -10.63
N CYS A 204 -22.30 -1.92 -10.16
CA CYS A 204 -21.68 -3.21 -10.53
C CYS A 204 -22.46 -4.39 -9.93
N VAL A 205 -23.13 -5.17 -10.78
CA VAL A 205 -23.95 -6.32 -10.34
C VAL A 205 -23.18 -7.63 -10.50
N SER A 206 -22.37 -7.75 -11.54
CA SER A 206 -21.63 -8.98 -11.83
C SER A 206 -20.30 -9.06 -11.08
N LEU A 207 -19.91 -10.27 -10.67
CA LEU A 207 -18.58 -10.54 -10.12
C LEU A 207 -17.46 -10.20 -11.14
N ASN A 208 -17.71 -10.41 -12.43
CA ASN A 208 -16.74 -10.12 -13.47
C ASN A 208 -16.53 -8.61 -13.64
N GLU A 209 -17.61 -7.82 -13.67
CA GLU A 209 -17.54 -6.36 -13.72
C GLU A 209 -16.79 -5.80 -12.51
N ALA A 210 -17.13 -6.27 -11.31
CA ALA A 210 -16.45 -5.86 -10.09
C ALA A 210 -14.95 -6.18 -10.14
N ARG A 211 -14.57 -7.33 -10.71
CA ARG A 211 -13.16 -7.74 -10.87
C ARG A 211 -12.42 -6.82 -11.83
N VAL A 212 -12.99 -6.54 -13.01
CA VAL A 212 -12.38 -5.65 -14.02
C VAL A 212 -12.18 -4.24 -13.48
N ILE A 213 -13.17 -3.69 -12.77
CA ILE A 213 -13.06 -2.35 -12.17
C ILE A 213 -11.98 -2.34 -11.09
N LYS A 214 -11.93 -3.35 -10.21
CA LYS A 214 -10.87 -3.45 -9.19
C LYS A 214 -9.48 -3.56 -9.81
N GLU A 215 -9.36 -4.30 -10.90
CA GLU A 215 -8.10 -4.42 -11.65
C GLU A 215 -7.62 -3.05 -12.13
N ALA A 216 -8.50 -2.31 -12.81
CA ALA A 216 -8.22 -0.96 -13.29
C ALA A 216 -7.85 0.00 -12.15
N LEU A 217 -8.61 -0.02 -11.05
CA LEU A 217 -8.36 0.82 -9.87
C LEU A 217 -6.97 0.57 -9.28
N TRP A 218 -6.58 -0.70 -9.07
CA TRP A 218 -5.26 -1.03 -8.53
C TRP A 218 -4.15 -0.64 -9.50
N ALA A 219 -4.27 -0.98 -10.79
CA ALA A 219 -3.29 -0.67 -11.81
C ALA A 219 -2.99 0.84 -11.91
N LEU A 220 -4.05 1.64 -12.02
CA LEU A 220 -3.96 3.09 -12.17
C LEU A 220 -3.50 3.77 -10.87
N ALA A 221 -3.96 3.33 -9.69
CA ALA A 221 -3.49 3.90 -8.42
C ALA A 221 -2.02 3.60 -8.14
N HIS A 222 -1.55 2.39 -8.48
CA HIS A 222 -0.13 2.06 -8.39
C HIS A 222 0.73 2.97 -9.28
N THR A 223 0.26 3.26 -10.48
CA THR A 223 0.90 4.22 -11.40
C THR A 223 0.92 5.63 -10.78
N ALA A 224 -0.24 6.11 -10.31
CA ALA A 224 -0.40 7.44 -9.72
C ALA A 224 0.27 7.62 -8.33
N SER A 225 0.79 6.55 -7.72
CA SER A 225 1.59 6.62 -6.49
C SER A 225 3.04 7.11 -6.71
N THR A 226 3.39 7.48 -7.94
CA THR A 226 4.70 8.02 -8.34
C THR A 226 4.54 9.39 -9.00
N GLU A 227 5.57 10.23 -8.99
CA GLU A 227 5.49 11.59 -9.56
C GLU A 227 5.13 11.59 -11.05
N TYR A 228 5.86 10.83 -11.89
CA TYR A 228 5.59 10.74 -13.32
C TYR A 228 4.21 10.17 -13.63
N GLY A 229 3.82 9.11 -12.93
CA GLY A 229 2.52 8.49 -13.12
C GLY A 229 1.37 9.38 -12.65
N TYR A 230 1.56 10.16 -11.58
CA TYR A 230 0.58 11.12 -11.10
C TYR A 230 0.35 12.26 -12.09
N SER A 231 1.40 12.80 -12.72
CA SER A 231 1.25 13.82 -13.76
C SER A 231 0.39 13.34 -14.92
N TRP A 232 0.59 12.10 -15.39
CA TRP A 232 -0.25 11.51 -16.44
C TRP A 232 -1.68 11.23 -15.95
N PHE A 233 -1.83 10.78 -14.71
CA PHE A 233 -3.15 10.53 -14.11
C PHE A 233 -4.01 11.81 -14.07
N MET A 234 -3.39 12.96 -13.80
CA MET A 234 -4.05 14.27 -13.85
C MET A 234 -4.26 14.77 -15.29
N GLU A 235 -3.31 14.56 -16.21
CA GLU A 235 -3.50 14.85 -17.66
C GLU A 235 -4.75 14.13 -18.19
N LYS A 236 -4.98 12.90 -17.72
CA LYS A 236 -6.13 12.09 -18.11
C LYS A 236 -7.38 12.36 -17.29
N ASP A 237 -7.40 13.27 -16.32
CA ASP A 237 -8.56 13.58 -15.47
C ASP A 237 -9.24 12.32 -14.89
N LEU A 238 -8.46 11.49 -14.20
CA LEU A 238 -8.93 10.22 -13.63
C LEU A 238 -9.34 10.31 -12.16
N LEU A 239 -8.97 11.40 -11.46
CA LEU A 239 -9.30 11.57 -10.04
C LEU A 239 -10.82 11.56 -9.79
N PRO A 240 -11.65 12.27 -10.58
CA PRO A 240 -13.11 12.25 -10.37
C PRO A 240 -13.70 10.85 -10.55
N ASP A 241 -13.19 10.06 -11.49
CA ASP A 241 -13.65 8.67 -11.72
C ASP A 241 -13.40 7.81 -10.46
N PHE A 242 -12.24 7.94 -9.83
CA PHE A 242 -11.90 7.23 -8.60
C PHE A 242 -12.81 7.63 -7.43
N LEU A 243 -13.05 8.93 -7.25
CA LEU A 243 -13.94 9.46 -6.22
C LEU A 243 -15.38 8.96 -6.42
N ARG A 244 -15.88 9.00 -7.65
CA ARG A 244 -17.19 8.45 -8.03
C ARG A 244 -17.34 6.99 -7.61
N PHE A 245 -16.34 6.14 -7.84
CA PHE A 245 -16.39 4.74 -7.38
C PHE A 245 -16.29 4.59 -5.86
N ALA A 246 -15.56 5.44 -5.16
CA ALA A 246 -15.48 5.40 -3.71
C ALA A 246 -16.81 5.82 -3.03
N GLU A 247 -17.46 6.86 -3.56
CA GLU A 247 -18.64 7.50 -2.98
C GLU A 247 -19.94 6.83 -3.40
N GLU A 248 -20.12 6.53 -4.69
CA GLU A 248 -21.42 6.18 -5.27
C GLU A 248 -21.57 4.69 -5.64
N CYS A 249 -20.48 3.91 -5.67
CA CYS A 249 -20.56 2.53 -6.12
C CYS A 249 -21.48 1.68 -5.22
N GLN A 250 -22.41 0.94 -5.81
CA GLN A 250 -23.34 0.10 -5.04
C GLN A 250 -22.66 -1.16 -4.49
N ASN A 251 -21.60 -1.62 -5.15
CA ASN A 251 -20.81 -2.76 -4.70
C ASN A 251 -19.78 -2.31 -3.65
N LEU A 252 -20.05 -2.61 -2.38
CA LEU A 252 -19.19 -2.22 -1.25
C LEU A 252 -17.74 -2.72 -1.36
N SER A 253 -17.52 -3.86 -2.02
CA SER A 253 -16.18 -4.38 -2.22
C SER A 253 -15.39 -3.53 -3.21
N VAL A 254 -16.02 -3.04 -4.28
CA VAL A 254 -15.41 -2.10 -5.23
C VAL A 254 -15.16 -0.75 -4.54
N ARG A 255 -16.13 -0.24 -3.75
CA ARG A 255 -15.94 0.99 -2.97
C ARG A 255 -14.73 0.91 -2.04
N GLY A 256 -14.59 -0.20 -1.31
CA GLY A 256 -13.45 -0.43 -0.42
C GLY A 256 -12.13 -0.44 -1.19
N THR A 257 -12.09 -1.07 -2.36
CA THR A 257 -10.93 -1.02 -3.24
C THR A 257 -10.62 0.39 -3.72
N ALA A 258 -11.62 1.16 -4.15
CA ALA A 258 -11.44 2.56 -4.56
C ALA A 258 -10.89 3.40 -3.41
N PHE A 259 -11.38 3.21 -2.18
CA PHE A 259 -10.86 3.86 -0.98
C PHE A 259 -9.37 3.55 -0.73
N TYR A 260 -8.95 2.28 -0.85
CA TYR A 260 -7.53 1.93 -0.75
C TYR A 260 -6.70 2.50 -1.89
N ALA A 261 -7.26 2.57 -3.09
CA ALA A 261 -6.61 3.11 -4.27
C ALA A 261 -6.39 4.64 -4.13
N LEU A 262 -7.37 5.38 -3.60
CA LEU A 262 -7.22 6.79 -3.23
C LEU A 262 -6.13 6.98 -2.16
N SER A 263 -6.07 6.07 -1.18
CA SER A 263 -5.03 6.09 -0.14
C SER A 263 -3.62 5.86 -0.71
N LEU A 264 -3.49 5.10 -1.80
CA LEU A 264 -2.22 4.97 -2.53
C LEU A 264 -1.85 6.26 -3.26
N ILE A 265 -2.82 6.92 -3.90
CA ILE A 265 -2.59 8.20 -4.59
C ILE A 265 -2.15 9.27 -3.59
N ALA A 266 -2.72 9.27 -2.39
CA ALA A 266 -2.34 10.17 -1.30
C ALA A 266 -0.88 10.03 -0.82
N GLN A 267 -0.12 9.02 -1.28
CA GLN A 267 1.30 8.90 -0.98
C GLN A 267 2.14 9.98 -1.69
N THR A 268 1.67 10.52 -2.82
CA THR A 268 2.34 11.64 -3.47
C THR A 268 1.91 12.96 -2.82
N PRO A 269 2.81 13.95 -2.73
CA PRO A 269 2.45 15.25 -2.20
C PRO A 269 1.28 15.87 -2.97
N ASP A 270 1.35 15.88 -4.30
CA ASP A 270 0.32 16.48 -5.15
C ASP A 270 -0.99 15.71 -5.07
N GLY A 271 -0.95 14.37 -5.02
CA GLY A 271 -2.13 13.53 -4.82
C GLY A 271 -2.87 13.84 -3.51
N ALA A 272 -2.13 14.04 -2.43
CA ALA A 272 -2.71 14.43 -1.14
C ALA A 272 -3.33 15.85 -1.15
N ILE A 273 -2.77 16.79 -1.91
CA ILE A 273 -3.32 18.14 -2.06
C ILE A 273 -4.60 18.09 -2.87
N SER A 274 -4.56 17.43 -4.03
CA SER A 274 -5.73 17.29 -4.88
C SER A 274 -6.88 16.61 -4.15
N LEU A 275 -6.63 15.54 -3.38
CA LEU A 275 -7.67 14.91 -2.57
C LEU A 275 -8.28 15.85 -1.54
N LYS A 276 -7.47 16.69 -0.90
CA LYS A 276 -7.96 17.70 0.04
C LYS A 276 -8.91 18.70 -0.62
N ASP A 277 -8.65 19.08 -1.87
CA ASP A 277 -9.51 19.99 -2.62
C ASP A 277 -10.90 19.39 -2.91
N TYR A 278 -10.97 18.05 -3.01
CA TYR A 278 -12.23 17.30 -3.08
C TYR A 278 -12.83 16.95 -1.70
N GLY A 279 -12.27 17.49 -0.61
CA GLY A 279 -12.77 17.25 0.76
C GLY A 279 -12.28 15.96 1.41
N TRP A 280 -11.33 15.25 0.80
CA TRP A 280 -10.75 14.02 1.34
C TRP A 280 -9.48 14.31 2.15
N GLU A 281 -9.56 14.14 3.46
CA GLU A 281 -8.41 14.32 4.36
C GLU A 281 -7.41 13.17 4.24
N THR A 282 -6.13 13.50 4.22
CA THR A 282 -5.04 12.53 4.11
C THR A 282 -4.05 12.71 5.26
N TYR A 283 -3.56 11.59 5.80
CA TYR A 283 -2.53 11.62 6.84
C TYR A 283 -1.15 11.74 6.21
N ARG A 284 -0.48 12.87 6.43
CA ARG A 284 0.94 13.02 6.10
C ARG A 284 1.79 12.71 7.32
N VAL A 285 2.51 11.60 7.28
CA VAL A 285 3.69 11.44 8.14
C VAL A 285 4.68 12.50 7.69
N ARG A 286 4.86 13.57 8.49
CA ARG A 286 6.06 14.39 8.39
C ARG A 286 7.23 13.43 8.62
N SER A 287 7.99 13.10 7.56
CA SER A 287 9.27 12.45 7.72
C SER A 287 10.03 13.22 8.80
N HIS A 288 10.33 12.57 9.92
CA HIS A 288 11.17 13.14 10.96
C HIS A 288 12.58 13.33 10.40
N SER A 289 12.78 14.42 9.66
CA SER A 289 14.10 14.95 9.29
C SER A 289 14.09 16.40 8.79
N VAL A 290 12.97 17.15 8.84
CA VAL A 290 13.01 18.61 8.62
C VAL A 290 11.93 19.31 9.46
N SER A 291 12.38 20.20 10.34
CA SER A 291 11.53 21.13 11.09
C SER A 291 10.79 22.07 10.13
N PRO A 292 9.50 22.40 10.35
CA PRO A 292 8.82 23.38 9.52
C PRO A 292 9.35 24.78 9.85
N SER A 293 10.30 25.28 9.06
CA SER A 293 10.48 26.72 8.93
C SER A 293 9.41 27.23 7.97
N ALA A 294 8.69 28.22 8.48
CA ALA A 294 7.64 29.03 7.91
C ALA A 294 7.54 29.08 6.37
N ALA A 295 6.29 29.09 5.92
CA ALA A 295 5.86 29.61 4.63
C ALA A 295 6.63 30.90 4.26
N TYR A 296 7.14 30.94 3.03
CA TYR A 296 7.10 32.15 2.25
C TYR A 296 6.95 31.78 0.77
N THR A 297 6.03 32.47 0.13
CA THR A 297 5.76 32.45 -1.29
C THR A 297 6.92 33.04 -2.09
N ASP A 298 6.84 32.82 -3.40
CA ASP A 298 7.28 33.71 -4.46
C ASP A 298 8.66 33.52 -5.14
N THR A 299 8.50 33.04 -6.39
CA THR A 299 9.12 33.48 -7.65
C THR A 299 10.62 33.29 -7.95
N CYS A 300 10.83 32.55 -9.05
CA CYS A 300 11.74 32.79 -10.18
C CYS A 300 13.14 33.40 -9.99
N GLN A 301 14.10 32.64 -10.53
CA GLN A 301 15.27 33.06 -11.32
C GLN A 301 16.35 33.94 -10.68
N ASN A 302 17.58 33.61 -11.07
CA ASN A 302 18.85 34.31 -10.86
C ASN A 302 19.50 34.12 -9.49
N ALA A 303 20.52 33.25 -9.45
CA ALA A 303 21.90 33.74 -9.44
C ALA A 303 22.87 32.56 -9.21
N GLU A 304 23.54 32.17 -10.29
CA GLU A 304 24.89 31.65 -10.20
C GLU A 304 25.81 32.64 -9.46
N ARG A 305 26.92 32.10 -8.93
CA ARG A 305 28.03 32.76 -8.22
C ARG A 305 27.86 32.92 -6.71
N ARG A 306 28.48 32.01 -5.96
CA ARG A 306 29.80 32.29 -5.38
C ARG A 306 30.44 31.03 -4.77
N ILE A 307 31.69 30.86 -5.15
CA ILE A 307 32.68 29.91 -4.67
C ILE A 307 33.14 30.31 -3.27
N SER A 308 33.32 29.35 -2.36
CA SER A 308 34.58 29.07 -1.61
C SER A 308 34.38 28.59 -0.17
N LYS A 309 35.01 27.43 0.09
CA LYS A 309 35.87 27.06 1.23
C LYS A 309 35.35 27.16 2.68
N GLY A 310 35.53 26.06 3.41
CA GLY A 310 35.75 26.09 4.86
C GLY A 310 35.39 24.79 5.58
N ALA A 311 36.36 23.89 5.72
CA ALA A 311 36.29 22.71 6.57
C ALA A 311 36.47 23.08 8.06
N THR A 312 35.68 22.52 8.97
CA THR A 312 36.17 21.98 10.27
C THR A 312 35.07 21.21 11.02
N THR A 313 35.52 20.18 11.73
CA THR A 313 34.79 19.25 12.62
C THR A 313 34.20 19.93 13.88
N PRO A 314 33.30 19.24 14.62
CA PRO A 314 33.73 18.81 15.96
C PRO A 314 33.14 17.47 16.48
N SER A 315 33.81 17.01 17.55
CA SER A 315 33.76 15.82 18.41
C SER A 315 32.43 15.55 19.20
N PRO A 316 32.33 14.47 20.01
CA PRO A 316 31.10 13.67 20.18
C PRO A 316 30.31 13.83 21.52
N ARG A 317 29.13 13.17 21.54
CA ARG A 317 28.27 12.70 22.66
C ARG A 317 27.59 13.73 23.57
N LYS A 318 26.25 13.69 23.60
CA LYS A 318 25.45 13.71 24.86
C LYS A 318 24.22 12.80 24.75
N SER A 319 24.15 11.82 25.63
CA SER A 319 22.92 11.10 26.01
C SER A 319 22.04 12.04 26.84
N ILE A 320 20.75 12.18 26.51
CA ILE A 320 19.78 12.87 27.36
C ILE A 320 18.61 11.91 27.60
N SER A 321 18.44 11.56 28.88
CA SER A 321 17.28 10.88 29.44
C SER A 321 16.17 11.90 29.66
N LEU A 322 14.94 11.61 29.24
CA LEU A 322 13.76 12.44 29.51
C LEU A 322 12.90 11.75 30.56
N GLN A 323 12.96 12.25 31.80
CA GLN A 323 11.97 12.01 32.83
C GLN A 323 10.67 12.75 32.48
N VAL A 324 9.54 12.04 32.51
CA VAL A 324 8.21 12.61 32.36
C VAL A 324 7.60 12.77 33.75
N THR A 325 7.38 14.02 34.18
CA THR A 325 6.53 14.34 35.34
C THR A 325 5.06 14.39 34.92
N PRO A 326 4.14 13.74 35.64
CA PRO A 326 2.71 13.80 35.35
C PRO A 326 2.06 15.09 35.91
N PRO A 327 0.98 15.61 35.30
CA PRO A 327 0.24 16.76 35.80
C PRO A 327 -0.67 16.40 36.98
N GLY A 328 -0.70 17.27 37.99
CA GLY A 328 -1.49 17.13 39.22
C GLY A 328 -2.99 17.43 39.05
N PRO A 329 -3.82 17.04 40.04
CA PRO A 329 -5.28 17.12 39.94
C PRO A 329 -5.81 18.51 40.31
N SER A 330 -6.69 19.06 39.48
CA SER A 330 -7.48 20.26 39.78
C SER A 330 -8.71 19.91 40.63
N THR A 331 -8.76 20.53 41.80
CA THR A 331 -9.81 20.50 42.83
C THR A 331 -11.16 21.04 42.35
N THR A 332 -12.24 20.29 42.58
CA THR A 332 -13.62 20.79 42.55
C THR A 332 -14.12 21.02 43.99
N ASN A 333 -14.47 22.27 44.30
CA ASN A 333 -15.13 22.64 45.56
C ASN A 333 -16.65 22.44 45.44
N ASN A 334 -17.22 21.74 46.41
CA ASN A 334 -18.66 21.69 46.69
C ASN A 334 -19.10 22.93 47.47
N LEU A 335 -20.30 23.45 47.19
CA LEU A 335 -21.15 24.06 48.20
C LEU A 335 -22.64 23.88 47.83
N SER A 336 -23.42 23.63 48.88
CA SER A 336 -24.73 23.00 48.95
C SER A 336 -25.90 23.97 49.17
N ASP A 337 -27.09 23.47 48.85
CA ASP A 337 -28.43 23.73 49.44
C ASP A 337 -29.08 25.12 49.40
N ASN A 338 -30.28 25.20 48.78
CA ASN A 338 -31.53 25.41 49.53
C ASN A 338 -32.84 25.21 48.74
N LYS A 339 -33.84 24.70 49.48
CA LYS A 339 -35.21 24.29 49.10
C LYS A 339 -36.19 25.42 48.80
N THR A 340 -37.26 25.11 48.03
CA THR A 340 -38.74 25.41 48.17
C THR A 340 -39.38 25.69 46.79
N LYS A 341 -40.66 25.48 46.46
CA LYS A 341 -41.84 24.68 46.87
C LYS A 341 -42.93 24.97 45.77
N ILE A 342 -43.78 23.96 45.46
CA ILE A 342 -45.22 24.06 45.07
C ILE A 342 -45.62 24.56 43.66
N GLY A 343 -46.52 23.82 42.99
CA GLY A 343 -47.53 24.40 42.08
C GLY A 343 -48.04 23.49 40.95
N THR A 344 -49.19 22.88 41.14
CA THR A 344 -49.97 22.03 40.21
C THR A 344 -50.63 22.81 39.06
N ASN A 345 -50.82 22.18 37.87
CA ASN A 345 -52.09 22.08 37.11
C ASN A 345 -51.88 21.52 35.68
N GLU A 346 -52.61 20.44 35.36
CA GLU A 346 -52.98 19.93 34.02
C GLU A 346 -54.05 20.85 33.34
N PRO A 347 -54.68 20.57 32.15
CA PRO A 347 -54.44 19.57 31.05
C PRO A 347 -54.56 20.11 29.57
N VAL A 348 -53.97 19.38 28.57
CA VAL A 348 -54.52 18.84 27.25
C VAL A 348 -55.13 19.82 26.18
N PRO A 349 -55.32 19.52 24.84
CA PRO A 349 -54.89 18.44 23.90
C PRO A 349 -54.33 18.85 22.50
N ALA A 350 -53.89 17.80 21.76
CA ALA A 350 -54.07 17.49 20.31
C ALA A 350 -53.31 18.29 19.21
N ASP A 351 -52.54 17.56 18.38
CA ASP A 351 -53.11 16.94 17.16
C ASP A 351 -52.23 15.83 16.56
N VAL A 352 -52.93 14.83 16.02
CA VAL A 352 -52.48 13.59 15.36
C VAL A 352 -52.79 13.77 13.86
N VAL A 353 -51.98 13.35 12.89
CA VAL A 353 -52.15 12.13 12.05
C VAL A 353 -51.25 12.28 10.79
N PRO A 354 -50.68 11.17 10.25
CA PRO A 354 -49.76 11.13 9.11
C PRO A 354 -50.46 10.81 7.78
N ILE A 355 -49.76 10.95 6.63
CA ILE A 355 -50.27 10.48 5.32
C ILE A 355 -49.18 9.77 4.51
N THR A 356 -49.53 8.54 4.09
CA THR A 356 -48.87 7.66 3.14
C THR A 356 -49.40 7.83 1.70
N ARG A 357 -48.50 7.64 0.71
CA ARG A 357 -48.66 7.10 -0.68
C ARG A 357 -49.87 7.51 -1.56
N TYR A 358 -49.64 7.89 -2.83
CA TYR A 358 -49.68 7.00 -4.02
C TYR A 358 -49.48 7.78 -5.34
N ASN A 359 -49.03 7.00 -6.34
CA ASN A 359 -48.75 7.20 -7.77
C ASN A 359 -49.84 7.90 -8.62
N PRO A 360 -49.56 8.19 -9.91
CA PRO A 360 -49.78 7.20 -10.99
C PRO A 360 -48.52 6.55 -11.55
#